data_AF-A0A954V6V7-F1
#
_entry.id   AF-A0A954V6V7-F1
#
_cell.length_a   1.000
_cell.length_b   1.000
_cell.length_c   1.000
_cell.angle_alpha   90.00
_cell.angle_beta   90.00
_cell.angle_gamma   90.00
#
_symmetry.space_group_name_H-M   'P 1'
#
loop_
_entity.id
_entity.type
_entity.pdbx_description
1 polymer ?
#
loop_
_entity_poly.entity_id
_entity_poly.type
_entity_poly.pdbx_seq_one_letter_code
_entity_poly.pdbx_strand_id
1 'polypeptide(L)'
;DHSLVWEMRAAGQIPADESIEHAIPRNVITRSLGPQEHVKVDIEGPFPIEVGDTFLLCSDGLTGRVPDDEIGPILAYMSVKEATDLLTDLANLRGGPDNITVIVGKVTGAEMTSRASAADPLVVGGASKESTAVHPAFWITSGVLILAAAALQVTGQSLLSLVLAAIGGCVGLVALAKVMGIFRDSGISLSGGRKLGKGPHRTANVRSARDFAEWMRITAENARRAVELRQWSVDWTTWDSLVGKGLNPSDAVPPDEVARRYAQALRDLLGQVRERIVADPHNGDHFS
;
A
#
# COMPACT_ATOMS: atom_id res chain seq x y z
N ASP A 1 -4.50 7.79 -6.27
CA ASP A 1 -5.59 6.82 -6.03
C ASP A 1 -6.35 6.53 -7.30
N HIS A 2 -6.98 5.35 -7.38
CA HIS A 2 -8.01 5.06 -8.37
C HIS A 2 -9.33 5.73 -7.95
N SER A 3 -9.34 7.06 -8.04
CA SER A 3 -10.51 7.90 -7.75
C SER A 3 -11.07 8.51 -9.04
N LEU A 4 -12.33 8.93 -8.99
CA LEU A 4 -13.01 9.55 -10.14
C LEU A 4 -12.25 10.77 -10.65
N VAL A 5 -11.76 11.62 -9.73
CA VAL A 5 -10.93 12.79 -10.04
C VAL A 5 -9.69 12.37 -10.85
N TRP A 6 -9.03 11.29 -10.43
CA TRP A 6 -7.84 10.80 -11.10
C TRP A 6 -8.16 10.26 -12.50
N GLU A 7 -9.23 9.47 -12.66
CA GLU A 7 -9.63 8.93 -13.97
C GLU A 7 -10.01 10.05 -14.94
N MET A 8 -10.75 11.05 -14.47
CA MET A 8 -11.12 12.22 -15.28
C MET A 8 -9.90 13.04 -15.71
N ARG A 9 -8.91 13.22 -14.82
CA ARG A 9 -7.61 13.81 -15.17
C ARG A 9 -6.85 12.96 -16.19
N ALA A 10 -6.77 11.65 -15.98
CA ALA A 10 -6.08 10.73 -16.89
C ALA A 10 -6.75 10.67 -18.29
N ALA A 11 -8.05 10.92 -18.36
CA ALA A 11 -8.82 11.03 -19.60
C ALA A 11 -8.76 12.42 -20.26
N GLY A 12 -8.07 13.40 -19.66
CA GLY A 12 -7.96 14.78 -20.15
C GLY A 12 -9.26 15.59 -20.03
N GLN A 13 -10.21 15.16 -19.19
CA GLN A 13 -11.52 15.80 -19.01
C GLN A 13 -11.52 16.92 -17.96
N ILE A 14 -10.46 17.01 -17.16
CA ILE A 14 -10.23 18.09 -16.20
C ILE A 14 -8.95 18.84 -16.63
N PRO A 15 -9.01 20.16 -16.89
CA PRO A 15 -7.80 20.95 -17.14
C PRO A 15 -6.85 20.89 -15.95
N ALA A 16 -5.55 21.08 -16.17
CA ALA A 16 -4.53 21.05 -15.09
C ALA A 16 -4.66 22.18 -14.04
N ASP A 17 -5.69 23.03 -14.17
CA ASP A 17 -6.03 24.04 -13.19
C ASP A 17 -6.77 23.39 -12.00
N GLU A 18 -6.15 23.51 -10.81
CA GLU A 18 -6.61 22.97 -9.53
C GLU A 18 -7.97 23.53 -9.07
N SER A 19 -8.48 24.58 -9.73
CA SER A 19 -9.73 25.26 -9.37
C SER A 19 -10.98 24.35 -9.46
N ILE A 20 -10.97 23.32 -10.30
CA ILE A 20 -12.13 22.40 -10.51
C ILE A 20 -12.07 21.18 -9.57
N GLU A 21 -10.90 20.83 -9.02
CA GLU A 21 -10.73 19.65 -8.17
C GLU A 21 -11.57 19.66 -6.90
N HIS A 22 -11.82 20.84 -6.36
CA HIS A 22 -12.63 21.03 -5.16
C HIS A 22 -14.13 20.80 -5.42
N ALA A 23 -14.57 20.86 -6.68
CA ALA A 23 -15.96 20.63 -7.07
C ALA A 23 -16.29 19.15 -7.32
N ILE A 24 -15.27 18.29 -7.47
CA ILE A 24 -15.47 16.86 -7.73
C ILE A 24 -15.31 16.07 -6.43
N PRO A 25 -16.24 15.17 -6.09
CA PRO A 25 -16.12 14.33 -4.90
C PRO A 25 -14.84 13.50 -4.91
N ARG A 26 -13.89 13.84 -4.02
CA ARG A 26 -12.60 13.13 -3.88
C ARG A 26 -12.74 11.69 -3.38
N ASN A 27 -13.85 11.37 -2.71
CA ASN A 27 -14.08 10.09 -2.05
C ASN A 27 -14.70 9.02 -2.97
N VAL A 28 -14.93 9.32 -4.25
CA VAL A 28 -15.47 8.34 -5.20
C VAL A 28 -14.34 7.47 -5.73
N ILE A 29 -14.26 6.24 -5.21
CA ILE A 29 -13.30 5.22 -5.60
C ILE A 29 -13.84 4.47 -6.84
N THR A 30 -13.01 4.31 -7.87
CA THR A 30 -13.39 3.67 -9.15
C THR A 30 -13.00 2.20 -9.22
N ARG A 31 -12.15 1.72 -8.30
CA ARG A 31 -11.77 0.31 -8.16
C ARG A 31 -11.75 -0.12 -6.70
N SER A 32 -12.45 -1.20 -6.40
CA SER A 32 -12.46 -1.81 -5.07
C SER A 32 -12.62 -3.32 -5.17
N LEU A 33 -12.22 -4.02 -4.11
CA LEU A 33 -12.46 -5.46 -3.97
C LEU A 33 -13.91 -5.70 -3.54
N GLY A 34 -14.61 -6.65 -4.17
CA GLY A 34 -15.96 -7.08 -3.78
C GLY A 34 -17.07 -6.84 -4.81
N PRO A 35 -17.24 -5.63 -5.38
CA PRO A 35 -18.36 -5.35 -6.29
C PRO A 35 -18.32 -6.11 -7.62
N GLN A 36 -17.13 -6.52 -8.06
CA GLN A 36 -16.91 -7.26 -9.30
C GLN A 36 -16.17 -8.57 -8.99
N GLU A 37 -16.45 -9.61 -9.76
CA GLU A 37 -15.76 -10.91 -9.66
C GLU A 37 -14.25 -10.77 -9.95
N HIS A 38 -13.89 -9.86 -10.85
CA HIS A 38 -12.51 -9.59 -11.24
C HIS A 38 -12.16 -8.14 -10.92
N VAL A 39 -10.96 -7.93 -10.35
CA VAL A 39 -10.42 -6.60 -10.06
C VAL A 39 -9.12 -6.38 -10.81
N LYS A 40 -8.99 -5.20 -11.43
CA LYS A 40 -7.72 -4.80 -12.05
C LYS A 40 -6.81 -4.19 -11.00
N VAL A 41 -5.78 -4.94 -10.62
CA VAL A 41 -4.70 -4.48 -9.73
C VAL A 41 -3.57 -3.85 -10.54
N ASP A 42 -3.01 -2.77 -10.02
CA ASP A 42 -1.78 -2.18 -10.54
C ASP A 42 -0.60 -2.87 -9.83
N ILE A 43 0.41 -3.31 -10.60
CA ILE A 43 1.56 -4.05 -10.07
C ILE A 43 2.83 -3.34 -10.52
N GLU A 44 3.73 -3.12 -9.57
CA GLU A 44 4.98 -2.41 -9.82
C GLU A 44 6.18 -3.11 -9.18
N GLY A 45 7.33 -2.92 -9.81
CA GLY A 45 8.59 -3.46 -9.36
C GLY A 45 8.98 -4.77 -10.05
N PRO A 46 10.01 -5.46 -9.54
CA PRO A 46 10.80 -5.07 -8.36
C PRO A 46 11.57 -3.76 -8.58
N PHE A 47 11.60 -2.91 -7.56
CA PHE A 47 12.45 -1.72 -7.51
C PHE A 47 13.72 -2.05 -6.73
N PRO A 48 14.87 -1.42 -7.06
CA PRO A 48 16.05 -1.52 -6.21
C PRO A 48 15.72 -0.93 -4.84
N ILE A 49 16.22 -1.59 -3.79
CA ILE A 49 16.02 -1.18 -2.40
C ILE A 49 17.41 -0.96 -1.78
N GLU A 50 17.59 0.18 -1.13
CA GLU A 50 18.83 0.57 -0.44
C GLU A 50 18.64 0.69 1.08
N VAL A 51 19.75 0.60 1.82
CA VAL A 51 19.71 0.84 3.27
C VAL A 51 19.30 2.28 3.53
N GLY A 52 18.32 2.46 4.41
CA GLY A 52 17.75 3.77 4.71
C GLY A 52 16.44 4.05 4.00
N ASP A 53 16.07 3.26 2.97
CA ASP A 53 14.76 3.36 2.33
C ASP A 53 13.65 3.12 3.36
N THR A 54 12.68 4.04 3.37
CA THR A 54 11.52 3.99 4.26
C THR A 54 10.26 3.94 3.40
N PHE A 55 9.45 2.90 3.62
CA PHE A 55 8.17 2.68 2.98
C PHE A 55 7.04 3.08 3.92
N LEU A 56 6.06 3.81 3.40
CA LEU A 56 4.83 4.16 4.09
C LEU A 56 3.64 3.55 3.33
N LEU A 57 2.83 2.77 4.02
CA LEU A 57 1.50 2.37 3.58
C LEU A 57 0.49 3.03 4.51
N CYS A 58 -0.49 3.72 3.94
CA CYS A 58 -1.49 4.44 4.72
C CYS A 58 -2.87 4.44 4.04
N SER A 59 -3.92 4.72 4.84
CA SER A 59 -5.24 5.06 4.32
C SER A 59 -5.28 6.54 3.87
N ASP A 60 -6.31 6.87 3.09
CA ASP A 60 -6.65 8.25 2.70
C ASP A 60 -6.96 9.15 3.90
N GLY A 61 -7.38 8.58 5.04
CA GLY A 61 -7.46 9.27 6.32
C GLY A 61 -6.17 10.00 6.73
N LEU A 62 -4.99 9.50 6.33
CA LEU A 62 -3.71 10.21 6.53
C LEU A 62 -3.49 11.29 5.47
N THR A 63 -3.44 10.90 4.20
CA THR A 63 -3.02 11.78 3.08
C THR A 63 -4.03 12.89 2.77
N GLY A 64 -5.27 12.74 3.20
CA GLY A 64 -6.27 13.81 3.18
C GLY A 64 -5.99 14.93 4.18
N ARG A 65 -5.14 14.70 5.20
CA ARG A 65 -4.83 15.66 6.26
C ARG A 65 -3.36 16.02 6.36
N VAL A 66 -2.45 15.12 6.01
CA VAL A 66 -1.00 15.32 6.09
C VAL A 66 -0.42 15.32 4.67
N PRO A 67 0.10 16.45 4.17
CA PRO A 67 0.62 16.56 2.81
C PRO A 67 2.00 15.91 2.66
N ASP A 68 2.34 15.55 1.42
CA ASP A 68 3.58 14.82 1.07
C ASP A 68 4.86 15.52 1.56
N ASP A 69 4.87 16.86 1.57
CA ASP A 69 6.02 17.68 1.99
C ASP A 69 6.26 17.68 3.51
N GLU A 70 5.27 17.22 4.29
CA GLU A 70 5.40 16.93 5.72
C GLU A 70 5.73 15.44 5.97
N ILE A 71 5.10 14.53 5.20
CA ILE A 71 5.33 13.08 5.32
C ILE A 71 6.81 12.75 5.09
N GLY A 72 7.40 13.26 4.00
CA GLY A 72 8.78 12.95 3.63
C GLY A 72 9.80 13.21 4.77
N PRO A 73 9.85 14.43 5.33
CA PRO A 73 10.73 14.74 6.46
C PRO A 73 10.49 13.88 7.71
N ILE A 74 9.23 13.56 8.03
CA ILE A 74 8.91 12.70 9.17
C ILE A 74 9.52 11.31 8.97
N LEU A 75 9.36 10.71 7.79
CA LEU A 75 9.94 9.40 7.45
C LEU A 75 11.48 9.44 7.38
N ALA A 76 12.06 10.58 7.00
CA ALA A 76 13.50 10.74 6.85
C ALA A 76 14.24 10.90 8.19
N TYR A 77 13.69 11.71 9.09
CA TYR A 77 14.40 12.17 10.30
C TYR A 77 13.95 11.51 11.60
N MET A 78 12.88 10.70 11.57
CA MET A 78 12.38 10.01 12.76
C MET A 78 12.59 8.50 12.69
N SER A 79 12.58 7.84 13.85
CA SER A 79 12.46 6.38 13.90
C SER A 79 11.09 5.93 13.39
N VAL A 80 10.99 4.65 12.99
CA VAL A 80 9.75 4.03 12.49
C VAL A 80 8.57 4.24 13.46
N LYS A 81 8.83 4.11 14.76
CA LYS A 81 7.81 4.31 15.80
C LYS A 81 7.42 5.78 15.92
N GLU A 82 8.41 6.67 16.03
CA GLU A 82 8.17 8.11 16.15
C GLU A 82 7.39 8.66 14.95
N ALA A 83 7.76 8.24 13.73
CA ALA A 83 7.09 8.59 12.50
C ALA A 83 5.64 8.12 12.47
N THR A 84 5.39 6.84 12.75
CA THR A 84 4.03 6.26 12.74
C THR A 84 3.11 7.01 13.69
N ASP A 85 3.60 7.22 14.91
CA ASP A 85 2.80 7.87 15.92
C ASP A 85 2.60 9.37 15.57
N LEU A 86 3.62 10.10 15.08
CA LEU A 86 3.49 11.53 14.73
C LEU A 86 2.55 11.76 13.53
N LEU A 87 2.62 10.91 12.51
CA LEU A 87 1.71 10.98 11.36
C LEU A 87 0.25 10.86 11.81
N THR A 88 0.00 9.94 12.74
CA THR A 88 -1.33 9.73 13.32
C THR A 88 -1.76 10.92 14.18
N ASP A 89 -0.86 11.44 15.02
CA ASP A 89 -1.10 12.61 15.87
C ASP A 89 -1.45 13.86 15.03
N LEU A 90 -0.74 14.09 13.93
CA LEU A 90 -1.00 15.22 13.02
C LEU A 90 -2.33 15.10 12.27
N ALA A 91 -2.67 13.90 11.80
CA ALA A 91 -3.96 13.67 11.13
C ALA A 91 -5.14 13.91 12.10
N ASN A 92 -5.01 13.46 13.35
CA ASN A 92 -5.99 13.69 14.41
C ASN A 92 -6.07 15.17 14.82
N LEU A 93 -4.92 15.85 14.97
CA LEU A 93 -4.86 17.28 15.27
C LEU A 93 -5.58 18.12 14.20
N ARG A 94 -5.65 17.63 12.96
CA ARG A 94 -6.35 18.26 11.83
C ARG A 94 -7.79 17.76 11.64
N GLY A 95 -8.36 17.19 12.70
CA GLY A 95 -9.78 16.82 12.82
C GLY A 95 -10.13 15.37 12.52
N GLY A 96 -9.20 14.56 11.98
CA GLY A 96 -9.38 13.09 11.84
C GLY A 96 -10.77 12.63 11.36
N PRO A 97 -11.27 13.07 10.20
CA PRO A 97 -12.65 12.82 9.77
C PRO A 97 -12.92 11.36 9.37
N ASP A 98 -11.87 10.54 9.28
CA ASP A 98 -11.90 9.17 8.78
C ASP A 98 -10.89 8.31 9.55
N ASN A 99 -10.99 7.00 9.40
CA ASN A 99 -10.08 6.03 9.98
C ASN A 99 -8.66 6.20 9.42
N ILE A 100 -7.72 6.45 10.32
CA ILE A 100 -6.30 6.61 9.99
C ILE A 100 -5.59 5.28 10.24
N THR A 101 -5.05 4.68 9.19
CA THR A 101 -4.16 3.51 9.28
C THR A 101 -2.81 3.86 8.71
N VAL A 102 -1.73 3.55 9.44
CA VAL A 102 -0.35 3.86 9.06
C VAL A 102 0.53 2.66 9.34
N ILE A 103 1.33 2.26 8.35
CA ILE A 103 2.36 1.23 8.46
C ILE A 103 3.65 1.81 7.88
N VAL A 104 4.72 1.81 8.69
CA VAL A 104 6.05 2.27 8.27
C VAL A 104 7.03 1.12 8.35
N GLY A 105 7.76 0.87 7.26
CA GLY A 105 8.85 -0.11 7.19
C GLY A 105 10.14 0.57 6.77
N LYS A 106 11.25 0.29 7.45
CA LYS A 106 12.56 0.85 7.12
C LYS A 106 13.59 -0.24 6.87
N VAL A 107 14.36 -0.08 5.81
CA VAL A 107 15.43 -1.00 5.44
C VAL A 107 16.66 -0.65 6.28
N THR A 108 17.05 -1.55 7.18
CA THR A 108 18.13 -1.29 8.16
C THR A 108 19.43 -2.03 7.87
N GLY A 109 19.40 -3.07 7.02
CA GLY A 109 20.51 -3.98 6.81
C GLY A 109 20.77 -4.25 5.33
N ALA A 110 22.05 -4.44 5.00
CA ALA A 110 22.51 -4.63 3.61
C ALA A 110 21.96 -5.94 3.00
N GLU A 111 21.65 -6.94 3.83
CA GLU A 111 21.03 -8.20 3.44
C GLU A 111 19.62 -8.04 2.86
N MET A 112 18.95 -6.93 3.16
CA MET A 112 17.63 -6.59 2.63
C MET A 112 17.69 -5.75 1.34
N THR A 113 18.90 -5.33 0.92
CA THR A 113 19.06 -4.52 -0.29
C THR A 113 18.98 -5.36 -1.55
N SER A 114 18.42 -4.79 -2.62
CA SER A 114 18.31 -5.46 -3.91
C SER A 114 18.88 -4.57 -5.01
N ARG A 115 19.74 -5.14 -5.86
CA ARG A 115 20.13 -4.51 -7.12
C ARG A 115 19.13 -4.94 -8.19
N ALA A 116 18.61 -3.98 -8.95
CA ALA A 116 17.60 -4.19 -9.99
C ALA A 116 17.96 -5.27 -11.05
N SER A 117 19.24 -5.66 -11.15
CA SER A 117 19.74 -6.65 -12.12
C SER A 117 19.89 -8.08 -11.57
N ALA A 118 19.71 -8.32 -10.26
CA ALA A 118 20.07 -9.60 -9.63
C ALA A 118 18.89 -10.41 -9.07
N ALA A 119 17.67 -9.86 -9.07
CA ALA A 119 16.49 -10.59 -8.62
C ALA A 119 15.86 -11.35 -9.79
N ASP A 120 15.49 -12.61 -9.56
CA ASP A 120 14.62 -13.35 -10.48
C ASP A 120 13.35 -12.53 -10.75
N PRO A 121 12.85 -12.50 -12.00
CA PRO A 121 11.67 -11.71 -12.32
C PRO A 121 10.49 -12.12 -11.44
N LEU A 122 9.79 -11.13 -10.89
CA LEU A 122 8.58 -11.38 -10.12
C LEU A 122 7.50 -11.87 -11.09
N VAL A 123 7.12 -13.14 -10.99
CA VAL A 123 6.03 -13.71 -11.78
C VAL A 123 4.73 -13.53 -11.01
N VAL A 124 3.82 -12.70 -11.53
CA VAL A 124 2.51 -12.44 -10.92
C VAL A 124 1.41 -13.07 -11.76
N GLY A 125 0.54 -13.82 -11.09
CA GLY A 125 -0.37 -14.74 -11.76
C GLY A 125 0.38 -15.93 -12.36
N GLY A 126 -0.36 -16.96 -12.74
CA GLY A 126 0.19 -18.26 -13.11
C GLY A 126 -0.17 -19.30 -12.06
N ALA A 127 -0.55 -20.48 -12.52
CA ALA A 127 -0.92 -21.57 -11.62
C ALA A 127 0.23 -21.83 -10.65
N SER A 128 -0.08 -21.89 -9.35
CA SER A 128 0.86 -22.35 -8.33
C SER A 128 1.45 -23.69 -8.77
N LYS A 129 2.63 -24.05 -8.25
CA LYS A 129 3.27 -25.35 -8.49
C LYS A 129 2.48 -26.53 -7.89
N GLU A 130 1.16 -26.41 -7.76
CA GLU A 130 0.27 -27.51 -7.48
C GLU A 130 0.41 -28.54 -8.59
N SER A 131 0.67 -29.77 -8.14
CA SER A 131 0.84 -30.95 -8.98
C SER A 131 -0.23 -30.97 -10.06
N THR A 132 0.21 -30.87 -11.32
CA THR A 132 -0.59 -31.12 -12.53
C THR A 132 -0.92 -32.61 -12.63
N ALA A 133 -1.38 -33.22 -11.55
CA ALA A 133 -1.89 -34.57 -11.54
C ALA A 133 -3.21 -34.57 -12.30
N VAL A 134 -3.15 -34.97 -13.57
CA VAL A 134 -4.36 -35.26 -14.32
C VAL A 134 -5.09 -36.39 -13.61
N HIS A 135 -6.36 -36.18 -13.28
CA HIS A 135 -7.17 -37.18 -12.59
C HIS A 135 -7.12 -38.52 -13.34
N PRO A 136 -6.90 -39.68 -12.68
CA PRO A 136 -6.71 -40.98 -13.34
C PRO A 136 -7.81 -41.35 -14.35
N ALA A 137 -9.03 -40.85 -14.13
CA ALA A 137 -10.17 -41.01 -15.04
C ALA A 137 -9.89 -40.58 -16.49
N PHE A 138 -9.04 -39.58 -16.75
CA PHE A 138 -8.70 -39.17 -18.13
C PHE A 138 -7.89 -40.25 -18.85
N TRP A 139 -6.94 -40.88 -18.18
CA TRP A 139 -6.14 -41.97 -18.74
C TRP A 139 -6.97 -43.25 -18.88
N ILE A 140 -7.81 -43.54 -17.89
CA ILE A 140 -8.71 -44.69 -17.90
C ILE A 140 -9.74 -44.57 -19.04
N THR A 141 -10.38 -43.41 -19.19
CA THR A 141 -11.38 -43.19 -20.25
C THR A 141 -10.75 -43.26 -21.64
N SER A 142 -9.59 -42.63 -21.84
CA SER A 142 -8.83 -42.75 -23.10
C SER A 142 -8.49 -44.21 -23.41
N GLY A 143 -7.96 -44.96 -22.43
CA GLY A 143 -7.63 -46.39 -22.59
C GLY A 143 -8.85 -47.27 -22.90
N VAL A 144 -9.96 -47.09 -22.18
CA VAL A 144 -11.21 -47.84 -22.40
C VAL A 144 -11.79 -47.56 -23.80
N LEU A 145 -11.77 -46.31 -24.26
CA LEU A 145 -12.26 -45.94 -25.59
C LEU A 145 -11.40 -46.54 -26.69
N ILE A 146 -10.08 -46.56 -26.52
CA ILE A 146 -9.14 -47.19 -27.48
C ILE A 146 -9.34 -48.71 -27.52
N LEU A 147 -9.53 -49.35 -26.37
CA LEU A 147 -9.81 -50.80 -26.31
C LEU A 147 -11.17 -51.16 -26.91
N ALA A 148 -12.21 -50.35 -26.65
CA ALA A 148 -13.52 -50.53 -27.24
C ALA A 148 -13.48 -50.36 -28.77
N ALA A 149 -12.72 -49.37 -29.27
CA ALA A 149 -12.49 -49.19 -30.70
C ALA A 149 -11.80 -50.41 -31.33
N ALA A 150 -10.78 -50.97 -30.67
CA ALA A 150 -10.10 -52.18 -31.14
C ALA A 150 -11.04 -53.40 -31.19
N ALA A 151 -11.90 -53.57 -30.19
CA ALA A 151 -12.89 -54.65 -30.16
C ALA A 151 -13.92 -54.53 -31.29
N LEU A 152 -14.40 -53.31 -31.58
CA LEU A 152 -15.34 -53.04 -32.68
C LEU A 152 -14.71 -53.23 -34.06
N GLN A 153 -13.39 -53.08 -34.17
CA GLN A 153 -12.65 -53.41 -35.39
C GLN A 153 -12.72 -54.91 -35.68
N VAL A 154 -12.68 -55.76 -34.66
CA VAL A 154 -12.77 -57.23 -34.79
C VAL A 154 -14.18 -57.67 -35.21
N THR A 155 -15.22 -56.93 -34.82
CA THR A 155 -16.62 -57.23 -35.19
C THR A 155 -17.04 -56.63 -36.55
N GLY A 156 -16.12 -55.97 -37.26
CA GLY A 156 -16.36 -55.42 -38.60
C GLY A 156 -17.10 -54.09 -38.64
N GLN A 157 -17.28 -53.41 -37.50
CA GLN A 157 -17.95 -52.11 -37.41
C GLN A 157 -16.96 -50.94 -37.57
N SER A 158 -16.35 -50.84 -38.75
CA SER A 158 -15.23 -49.93 -39.05
C SER A 158 -15.51 -48.45 -38.83
N LEU A 159 -16.76 -48.01 -39.00
CA LEU A 159 -17.14 -46.61 -38.83
C LEU A 159 -17.21 -46.21 -37.35
N LEU A 160 -17.74 -47.10 -36.51
CA LEU A 160 -17.92 -46.86 -35.08
C LEU A 160 -16.58 -46.96 -34.32
N SER A 161 -15.70 -47.87 -34.74
CA SER A 161 -14.35 -47.99 -34.18
C SER A 161 -13.52 -46.72 -34.42
N LEU A 162 -13.61 -46.14 -35.62
CA LEU A 162 -12.86 -44.93 -35.99
C LEU A 162 -13.29 -43.72 -35.15
N VAL A 163 -14.59 -43.57 -34.90
CA VAL A 163 -15.13 -42.51 -34.04
C VAL A 163 -14.65 -42.67 -32.59
N LEU A 164 -14.72 -43.88 -32.03
CA LEU A 164 -14.27 -44.14 -30.66
C LEU A 164 -12.75 -43.97 -30.48
N ALA A 165 -11.95 -44.40 -31.45
CA ALA A 165 -10.51 -44.20 -31.45
C ALA A 165 -10.15 -42.71 -31.50
N ALA A 166 -10.86 -41.93 -32.32
CA ALA A 166 -10.67 -40.48 -32.40
C ALA A 166 -11.00 -39.79 -31.07
N ILE A 167 -12.13 -40.14 -30.43
CA ILE A 167 -12.51 -39.57 -29.13
C ILE A 167 -11.48 -39.97 -28.05
N GLY A 168 -11.10 -41.25 -27.99
CA GLY A 168 -10.10 -41.74 -27.03
C GLY A 168 -8.74 -41.06 -27.21
N GLY A 169 -8.31 -40.87 -28.45
CA GLY A 169 -7.09 -40.13 -28.80
C GLY A 169 -7.15 -38.66 -28.40
N CYS A 170 -8.28 -37.97 -28.65
CA CYS A 170 -8.49 -36.58 -28.23
C CYS A 170 -8.44 -36.44 -26.70
N VAL A 171 -9.09 -37.32 -25.94
CA VAL A 171 -9.05 -37.30 -24.47
C VAL A 171 -7.62 -37.52 -23.95
N GLY A 172 -6.89 -38.46 -24.55
CA GLY A 172 -5.49 -38.72 -24.21
C GLY A 172 -4.56 -37.55 -24.55
N LEU A 173 -4.76 -36.89 -25.70
CA LEU A 173 -4.02 -35.69 -26.09
C LEU A 173 -4.29 -34.51 -25.17
N VAL A 174 -5.54 -34.31 -24.72
CA VAL A 174 -5.89 -33.27 -23.74
C VAL A 174 -5.23 -33.54 -22.40
N ALA A 175 -5.24 -34.80 -21.94
CA ALA A 175 -4.53 -35.22 -20.73
C ALA A 175 -3.02 -34.97 -20.84
N LEU A 176 -2.41 -35.35 -21.96
CA LEU A 176 -1.00 -35.15 -22.23
C LEU A 176 -0.63 -33.65 -22.32
N ALA A 177 -1.45 -32.84 -22.98
CA ALA A 177 -1.24 -31.40 -23.08
C ALA A 177 -1.34 -30.70 -21.71
N LYS A 178 -2.20 -31.20 -20.80
CA LYS A 178 -2.23 -30.76 -19.40
C LYS A 178 -0.97 -31.17 -18.63
N VAL A 179 -0.48 -32.40 -18.79
CA VAL A 179 0.78 -32.87 -18.17
C VAL A 179 1.99 -32.08 -18.68
N MET A 180 2.05 -31.81 -19.98
CA MET A 180 3.11 -31.03 -20.62
C MET A 180 3.01 -29.52 -20.32
N GLY A 181 1.98 -29.07 -19.59
CA GLY A 181 1.82 -27.66 -19.22
C GLY A 181 1.52 -26.74 -20.41
N ILE A 182 1.03 -27.27 -21.53
CA ILE A 182 0.69 -26.47 -22.74
C ILE A 182 -0.42 -25.46 -22.44
N PHE A 183 -1.34 -25.79 -21.53
CA PHE A 183 -2.39 -24.90 -21.06
C PHE A 183 -2.04 -24.15 -19.77
N ARG A 184 -0.77 -24.18 -19.35
CA ARG A 184 -0.37 -23.49 -18.12
C ARG A 184 -0.36 -22.00 -18.37
N ASP A 185 -1.16 -21.27 -17.62
CA ASP A 185 -1.01 -19.83 -17.56
C ASP A 185 0.37 -19.54 -16.95
N SER A 186 1.24 -18.92 -17.75
CA SER A 186 2.63 -18.67 -17.38
C SER A 186 2.79 -17.44 -16.50
N GLY A 187 1.69 -16.73 -16.25
CA GLY A 187 1.71 -15.51 -15.48
C GLY A 187 2.36 -14.36 -16.24
N ILE A 188 2.44 -13.22 -15.59
CA ILE A 188 3.13 -12.04 -16.10
C ILE A 188 4.46 -11.91 -15.38
N SER A 189 5.55 -12.05 -16.13
CA SER A 189 6.91 -11.84 -15.63
C SER A 189 7.26 -10.36 -15.60
N LEU A 190 7.48 -9.82 -14.40
CA LEU A 190 7.97 -8.47 -14.18
C LEU A 190 9.49 -8.47 -14.07
N SER A 191 10.15 -7.87 -15.06
CA SER A 191 11.58 -7.50 -14.98
C SER A 191 11.73 -6.22 -14.16
N GLY A 192 12.91 -6.04 -13.53
CA GLY A 192 13.20 -4.90 -12.68
C GLY A 192 12.83 -3.55 -13.33
N GLY A 193 12.11 -2.71 -12.58
CA GLY A 193 11.68 -1.38 -13.03
C GLY A 193 10.52 -1.34 -14.04
N ARG A 194 9.96 -2.48 -14.46
CA ARG A 194 8.79 -2.50 -15.35
C ARG A 194 7.51 -2.28 -14.55
N LYS A 195 6.66 -1.36 -15.02
CA LYS A 195 5.36 -1.05 -14.41
C LYS A 195 4.22 -1.70 -15.18
N LEU A 196 3.26 -2.29 -14.47
CA LEU A 196 1.97 -2.72 -15.03
C LEU A 196 0.87 -1.84 -14.45
N GLY A 197 0.52 -0.80 -15.21
CA GLY A 197 -0.45 0.20 -14.78
C GLY A 197 -0.08 1.59 -15.29
N LYS A 198 -0.96 2.56 -15.07
CA LYS A 198 -0.68 4.00 -15.26
C LYS A 198 -0.87 4.75 -13.95
N GLY A 199 -0.63 4.08 -12.81
CA GLY A 199 -0.95 4.60 -11.48
C GLY A 199 -0.46 6.04 -11.25
N PRO A 200 -1.18 6.86 -10.47
CA PRO A 200 -0.75 8.21 -10.14
C PRO A 200 0.55 8.17 -9.35
N HIS A 201 1.60 8.78 -9.89
CA HIS A 201 2.86 8.99 -9.17
C HIS A 201 3.10 10.47 -8.95
N ARG A 202 3.55 10.81 -7.75
CA ARG A 202 4.02 12.14 -7.39
C ARG A 202 5.37 12.01 -6.72
N THR A 203 6.17 13.05 -6.83
CA THR A 203 7.47 13.15 -6.15
C THR A 203 7.54 14.49 -5.46
N ALA A 204 7.92 14.49 -4.19
CA ALA A 204 8.12 15.69 -3.40
C ALA A 204 9.56 15.72 -2.86
N ASN A 205 10.12 16.92 -2.72
CA ASN A 205 11.42 17.11 -2.10
C ASN A 205 11.28 17.08 -0.58
N VAL A 206 12.18 16.38 0.08
CA VAL A 206 12.25 16.35 1.55
C VAL A 206 12.88 17.65 2.05
N ARG A 207 12.21 18.33 2.98
CA ARG A 207 12.72 19.53 3.68
C ARG A 207 14.05 19.22 4.38
N SER A 208 14.89 20.25 4.58
CA SER A 208 16.11 20.06 5.35
C SER A 208 15.79 19.73 6.83
N ALA A 209 16.72 19.06 7.53
CA ALA A 209 16.54 18.74 8.95
C ALA A 209 16.30 20.00 9.82
N ARG A 210 16.90 21.14 9.44
CA ARG A 210 16.70 22.42 10.14
C ARG A 210 15.29 22.98 9.91
N ASP A 211 14.82 22.98 8.67
CA ASP A 211 13.48 23.47 8.34
C ASP A 211 12.40 22.56 8.97
N PHE A 212 12.67 21.26 9.02
CA PHE A 212 11.80 20.30 9.70
C PHE A 212 11.73 20.56 11.21
N ALA A 213 12.87 20.80 11.87
CA ALA A 213 12.90 21.14 13.29
C ALA A 213 12.12 22.42 13.59
N GLU A 214 12.28 23.45 12.76
CA GLU A 214 11.55 24.71 12.93
C GLU A 214 10.05 24.54 12.69
N TRP A 215 9.66 23.79 11.66
CA TRP A 215 8.26 23.46 11.42
C TRP A 215 7.64 22.67 12.58
N MET A 216 8.36 21.69 13.14
CA MET A 216 7.90 20.94 14.31
C MET A 216 7.73 21.84 15.54
N ARG A 217 8.68 22.75 15.78
CA ARG A 217 8.61 23.74 16.85
C ARG A 217 7.34 24.60 16.72
N ILE A 218 7.14 25.22 15.56
CA ILE A 218 5.97 26.07 15.28
C ILE A 218 4.67 25.29 15.47
N THR A 219 4.60 24.06 14.95
CA THR A 219 3.40 23.22 15.03
C THR A 219 3.07 22.86 16.49
N ALA A 220 4.07 22.43 17.25
CA ALA A 220 3.89 22.09 18.65
C ALA A 220 3.49 23.32 19.49
N GLU A 221 4.18 24.45 19.32
CA GLU A 221 3.87 25.69 20.05
C GLU A 221 2.48 26.22 19.74
N ASN A 222 2.02 26.12 18.48
CA ASN A 222 0.65 26.46 18.11
C ASN A 222 -0.38 25.57 18.81
N ALA A 223 -0.13 24.26 18.88
CA ALA A 223 -1.00 23.34 19.62
C ALA A 223 -1.05 23.68 21.11
N ARG A 224 0.11 23.96 21.73
CA ARG A 224 0.18 24.44 23.13
C ARG A 224 -0.63 25.72 23.32
N ARG A 225 -0.45 26.72 22.45
CA ARG A 225 -1.17 27.99 22.54
C ARG A 225 -2.69 27.78 22.41
N ALA A 226 -3.13 26.86 21.55
CA ALA A 226 -4.55 26.54 21.42
C ALA A 226 -5.13 25.96 22.73
N VAL A 227 -4.41 25.06 23.38
CA VAL A 227 -4.78 24.49 24.69
C VAL A 227 -4.83 25.56 25.78
N GLU A 228 -3.84 26.45 25.84
CA GLU A 228 -3.80 27.57 26.79
C GLU A 228 -4.98 28.54 26.59
N LEU A 229 -5.29 28.90 25.34
CA LEU A 229 -6.42 29.78 25.00
C LEU A 229 -7.78 29.18 25.40
N ARG A 230 -7.91 27.86 25.35
CA ARG A 230 -9.10 27.12 25.80
C ARG A 230 -9.17 26.95 27.32
N GLN A 231 -8.13 27.39 28.06
CA GLN A 231 -8.01 27.24 29.52
C GLN A 231 -8.13 25.78 29.98
N TRP A 232 -7.62 24.84 29.17
CA TRP A 232 -7.63 23.44 29.55
C TRP A 232 -6.51 23.14 30.55
N SER A 233 -6.89 22.57 31.69
CA SER A 233 -5.97 21.92 32.63
C SER A 233 -5.24 20.77 31.94
N VAL A 234 -3.92 20.93 31.78
CA VAL A 234 -2.97 19.99 31.20
C VAL A 234 -1.72 20.00 32.09
N ASP A 235 -1.09 18.84 32.25
CA ASP A 235 0.21 18.74 32.89
C ASP A 235 1.34 19.12 31.91
N TRP A 236 2.10 20.15 32.29
CA TRP A 236 3.20 20.69 31.48
C TRP A 236 4.57 20.10 31.86
N THR A 237 4.64 19.16 32.81
CA THR A 237 5.92 18.59 33.28
C THR A 237 6.73 17.95 32.14
N THR A 238 6.10 17.13 31.31
CA THR A 238 6.72 16.50 30.13
C THR A 238 7.20 17.55 29.13
N TRP A 239 6.37 18.57 28.88
CA TRP A 239 6.69 19.67 27.97
C TRP A 239 7.94 20.43 28.45
N ASP A 240 7.94 20.87 29.71
CA ASP A 240 9.01 21.65 30.29
C ASP A 240 10.32 20.86 30.37
N SER A 241 10.24 19.54 30.57
CA SER A 241 11.40 18.63 30.54
C SER A 241 12.01 18.48 29.15
N LEU A 242 11.17 18.32 28.11
CA LEU A 242 11.63 18.05 26.76
C LEU A 242 12.09 19.31 26.02
N VAL A 243 11.33 20.40 26.11
CA VAL A 243 11.57 21.62 25.31
C VAL A 243 11.84 22.87 26.16
N GLY A 244 11.48 22.86 27.44
CA GLY A 244 11.73 23.97 28.36
C GLY A 244 11.19 25.32 27.87
N LYS A 245 11.97 26.39 28.05
CA LYS A 245 11.62 27.77 27.65
C LYS A 245 11.79 28.05 26.15
N GLY A 246 12.15 27.06 25.34
CA GLY A 246 12.41 27.20 23.91
C GLY A 246 13.67 26.45 23.50
N LEU A 247 13.47 25.31 22.84
CA LEU A 247 14.53 24.46 22.35
C LEU A 247 14.87 24.87 20.91
N ASN A 248 16.13 25.18 20.65
CA ASN A 248 16.62 25.54 19.32
C ASN A 248 17.79 24.66 18.89
N PRO A 249 17.97 24.41 17.57
CA PRO A 249 19.14 23.70 17.08
C PRO A 249 20.45 24.40 17.47
N SER A 250 21.43 23.65 17.93
CA SER A 250 22.76 24.14 18.32
C SER A 250 23.81 23.06 18.09
N ASP A 251 25.10 23.38 18.25
CA ASP A 251 26.18 22.40 18.12
C ASP A 251 26.04 21.23 19.12
N ALA A 252 25.36 21.47 20.25
CA ALA A 252 25.11 20.46 21.28
C ALA A 252 23.82 19.64 21.04
N VAL A 253 22.87 20.16 20.25
CA VAL A 253 21.58 19.51 19.99
C VAL A 253 21.25 19.61 18.50
N PRO A 254 21.39 18.50 17.75
CA PRO A 254 21.20 18.52 16.31
C PRO A 254 19.71 18.73 15.96
N PRO A 255 19.41 19.23 14.74
CA PRO A 255 18.03 19.58 14.37
C PRO A 255 17.02 18.42 14.44
N ASP A 256 17.44 17.21 14.10
CA ASP A 256 16.61 16.00 14.21
C ASP A 256 16.21 15.71 15.66
N GLU A 257 17.13 15.92 16.60
CA GLU A 257 16.85 15.77 18.03
C GLU A 257 15.87 16.83 18.54
N VAL A 258 16.00 18.07 18.07
CA VAL A 258 15.02 19.14 18.37
C VAL A 258 13.64 18.74 17.86
N ALA A 259 13.55 18.28 16.61
CA ALA A 259 12.29 17.83 16.01
C ALA A 259 11.66 16.67 16.80
N ARG A 260 12.46 15.67 17.21
CA ARG A 260 12.00 14.54 18.03
C ARG A 260 11.42 15.00 19.36
N ARG A 261 12.09 15.91 20.08
CA ARG A 261 11.60 16.41 21.38
C ARG A 261 10.30 17.19 21.26
N TYR A 262 10.16 18.04 20.24
CA TYR A 262 8.90 18.72 19.96
C TYR A 262 7.78 17.74 19.57
N ALA A 263 8.07 16.70 18.79
CA ALA A 263 7.09 15.68 18.45
C ALA A 263 6.63 14.88 19.68
N GLN A 264 7.55 14.52 20.57
CA GLN A 264 7.24 13.83 21.82
C GLN A 264 6.39 14.73 22.76
N ALA A 265 6.75 16.00 22.90
CA ALA A 265 5.97 16.96 23.68
C ALA A 265 4.56 17.19 23.08
N LEU A 266 4.46 17.28 21.76
CA LEU A 266 3.17 17.39 21.07
C LEU A 266 2.30 16.16 21.28
N ARG A 267 2.87 14.95 21.18
CA ARG A 267 2.13 13.71 21.43
C ARG A 267 1.56 13.67 22.83
N ASP A 268 2.39 13.96 23.83
CA ASP A 268 1.96 13.94 25.23
C ASP A 268 0.79 14.90 25.44
N LEU A 269 0.93 16.14 24.94
CA LEU A 269 -0.13 17.15 24.96
C LEU A 269 -1.43 16.65 24.31
N LEU A 270 -1.35 16.06 23.11
CA LEU A 270 -2.52 15.54 22.40
C LEU A 270 -3.14 14.33 23.10
N GLY A 271 -2.33 13.49 23.73
CA GLY A 271 -2.78 12.37 24.56
C GLY A 271 -3.64 12.85 25.72
N GLN A 272 -3.14 13.83 26.49
CA GLN A 272 -3.86 14.44 27.61
C GLN A 272 -5.17 15.11 27.15
N VAL A 273 -5.14 15.83 26.02
CA VAL A 273 -6.34 16.45 25.43
C VAL A 273 -7.39 15.40 25.04
N ARG A 274 -6.96 14.30 24.41
CA ARG A 274 -7.87 13.23 23.98
C ARG A 274 -8.54 12.54 25.16
N GLU A 275 -7.78 12.21 26.21
CA GLU A 275 -8.33 11.60 27.43
C GLU A 275 -9.40 12.50 28.07
N ARG A 276 -9.19 13.82 28.03
CA ARG A 276 -10.16 14.79 28.52
C ARG A 276 -11.44 14.81 27.67
N ILE A 277 -11.33 14.84 26.35
CA ILE A 277 -12.49 14.84 25.44
C ILE A 277 -13.35 13.58 25.67
N VAL A 278 -12.70 12.43 25.89
CA VAL A 278 -13.39 11.17 26.22
C VAL A 278 -14.09 11.26 27.59
N ALA A 279 -13.48 11.93 28.57
CA ALA A 279 -14.05 12.11 29.91
C ALA A 279 -15.21 13.13 29.96
N ASP A 280 -15.26 14.11 29.05
CA ASP A 280 -16.31 15.14 28.96
C ASP A 280 -16.79 15.36 27.51
N PRO A 281 -17.69 14.49 27.00
CA PRO A 281 -18.12 14.52 25.59
C PRO A 281 -18.89 15.79 25.20
N HIS A 282 -19.52 16.47 26.15
CA HIS A 282 -20.33 17.66 25.89
C HIS A 282 -19.49 18.92 25.57
N ASN A 283 -18.16 18.83 25.72
CA ASN A 283 -17.21 19.89 25.41
C ASN A 283 -16.36 19.59 24.16
N GLY A 284 -16.62 18.46 23.48
CA GLY A 284 -15.81 17.92 22.38
C GLY A 284 -16.08 18.53 21.00
N ASP A 285 -17.19 19.25 20.80
CA ASP A 285 -17.63 19.81 19.51
C ASP A 285 -16.78 21.00 19.01
N HIS A 286 -15.65 21.31 19.64
CA HIS A 286 -14.86 22.53 19.40
C HIS A 286 -13.39 22.29 18.97
N PHE A 287 -13.03 21.05 18.61
CA PHE A 287 -11.66 20.68 18.22
C PHE A 287 -11.42 20.65 16.70
N SER A 288 -12.47 20.75 15.88
CA SER A 288 -12.40 20.74 14.40
C SER A 288 -12.16 22.10 13.76
#